data_AF-A0A851G8N6-F1
#
_entry.id   AF-A0A851G8N6-F1
#
_cell.length_a   1.000
_cell.length_b   1.000
_cell.length_c   1.000
_cell.angle_alpha   90.00
_cell.angle_beta   90.00
_cell.angle_gamma   90.00
#
_symmetry.space_group_name_H-M   'P 1'
#
loop_
_entity.id
_entity.type
_entity.pdbx_description
1 polymer ?
#
loop_
_entity_poly.entity_id
_entity_poly.type
_entity_poly.pdbx_seq_one_letter_code
_entity_poly.pdbx_strand_id
1 'polypeptide(L)' 'MAKTAVRIGRGQDNDLSLKNDSVSRHHAEILNKRDGSFSITDLDSGNRVYVNGEEITQASLQVGDVVEVGEVTFTFDLEA' A
#
# COMPACT_ATOMS: atom_id res chain seq x y z
N MET A 1 -0.26 -16.90 12.66
CA MET A 1 -1.07 -16.85 11.43
C MET A 1 -0.47 -15.75 10.57
N ALA A 2 -0.10 -16.03 9.32
CA ALA A 2 0.42 -15.00 8.43
C ALA A 2 -0.68 -13.96 8.19
N LYS A 3 -0.34 -12.68 8.29
CA LYS A 3 -1.29 -11.60 8.10
C LYS A 3 -1.66 -11.54 6.62
N THR A 4 -2.95 -11.63 6.29
CA THR A 4 -3.43 -11.64 4.91
C THR A 4 -3.65 -10.24 4.34
N ALA A 5 -3.62 -9.22 5.18
CA ALA A 5 -3.83 -7.82 4.80
C ALA A 5 -2.88 -6.91 5.61
N VAL A 6 -2.26 -5.94 4.96
CA VAL A 6 -1.45 -4.89 5.58
C VAL A 6 -2.09 -3.56 5.23
N ARG A 7 -2.56 -2.83 6.24
CA ARG A 7 -3.12 -1.49 6.07
C ARG A 7 -2.06 -0.42 6.20
N ILE A 8 -2.15 0.58 5.32
CA ILE A 8 -1.24 1.72 5.24
C ILE A 8 -2.05 2.99 5.39
N GLY A 9 -1.62 3.88 6.26
CA GLY A 9 -2.26 5.19 6.45
C GLY A 9 -1.64 5.97 7.59
N ARG A 10 -2.05 7.23 7.78
CA ARG A 10 -1.55 8.03 8.92
C ARG A 10 -2.22 7.72 10.25
N GLY A 11 -3.32 6.97 10.23
CA GLY A 11 -3.97 6.45 11.44
C GLY A 11 -3.03 5.52 12.20
N GLN A 12 -3.10 5.54 13.54
CA GLN A 12 -2.30 4.66 14.39
C GLN A 12 -2.82 3.23 14.42
N ASP A 13 -4.01 3.00 13.89
CA ASP A 13 -4.68 1.71 13.76
C ASP A 13 -4.33 0.97 12.46
N ASN A 14 -3.49 1.56 11.61
CA ASN A 14 -2.89 0.89 10.46
C ASN A 14 -1.64 0.11 10.88
N ASP A 15 -1.30 -0.88 10.06
CA ASP A 15 -0.13 -1.72 10.28
C ASP A 15 1.16 -0.97 9.94
N LEU A 16 1.10 -0.18 8.87
CA LEU A 16 2.11 0.80 8.53
C LEU A 16 1.53 2.20 8.76
N SER A 17 1.83 2.75 9.94
CA SER A 17 1.43 4.10 10.30
C SER A 17 2.43 5.13 9.78
N LEU A 18 2.06 5.83 8.71
CA LEU A 18 2.90 6.86 8.09
C LEU A 18 2.52 8.24 8.64
N LYS A 19 3.36 8.84 9.47
CA LYS A 19 3.12 10.17 10.07
C LYS A 19 3.39 11.30 9.06
N ASN A 20 2.61 11.33 7.98
CA ASN A 20 2.65 12.37 6.96
C ASN A 20 1.21 12.85 6.67
N ASP A 21 1.02 14.16 6.58
CA ASP A 21 -0.27 14.79 6.31
C ASP A 21 -0.76 14.56 4.88
N SER A 22 0.15 14.25 3.94
CA SER A 22 -0.20 13.81 2.59
C SER A 22 -0.88 12.43 2.55
N VAL A 23 -0.90 11.70 3.67
CA VAL A 23 -1.42 10.33 3.72
C VAL A 23 -2.79 10.33 4.40
N SER A 24 -3.81 9.79 3.75
CA SER A 24 -5.13 9.56 4.35
C SER A 24 -5.05 8.72 5.64
N ARG A 25 -6.05 8.87 6.53
CA ARG A 25 -6.13 8.06 7.77
C ARG A 25 -6.07 6.56 7.48
N HIS A 26 -6.81 6.10 6.47
CA HIS A 26 -6.66 4.81 5.83
C HIS A 26 -6.44 5.10 4.35
N HIS A 27 -5.28 4.76 3.82
CA HIS A 27 -4.87 5.21 2.50
C HIS A 27 -4.87 4.04 1.51
N ALA A 28 -4.17 2.96 1.87
CA ALA A 28 -4.03 1.81 1.01
C ALA A 28 -4.09 0.51 1.82
N GLU A 29 -4.42 -0.58 1.15
CA GLU A 29 -4.34 -1.93 1.72
C GLU A 29 -3.59 -2.84 0.75
N ILE A 30 -2.59 -3.55 1.27
CA ILE A 30 -1.90 -4.64 0.55
C ILE A 30 -2.53 -5.95 1.01
N LEU A 31 -3.00 -6.77 0.06
CA LEU A 31 -3.54 -8.09 0.31
C LEU A 31 -2.57 -9.17 -0.18
N ASN A 32 -2.27 -10.12 0.71
CA ASN A 32 -1.63 -11.38 0.35
C ASN A 32 -2.73 -12.39 -0.01
N LYS A 33 -2.85 -12.72 -1.29
CA LYS A 33 -3.85 -13.63 -1.81
C LYS A 33 -3.44 -15.08 -1.56
N ARG A 34 -4.43 -15.99 -1.58
CA ARG A 34 -4.21 -17.42 -1.31
C ARG A 34 -3.29 -18.12 -2.32
N ASP A 35 -3.16 -17.55 -3.51
CA ASP A 35 -2.27 -18.02 -4.58
C ASP A 35 -0.83 -17.51 -4.43
N GLY A 36 -0.53 -16.77 -3.35
CA GLY A 36 0.79 -16.19 -3.08
C GLY A 36 1.05 -14.88 -3.82
N SER A 37 0.08 -14.37 -4.59
CA SER A 37 0.19 -13.05 -5.23
C SER A 37 -0.17 -11.92 -4.26
N PHE A 38 0.39 -10.75 -4.52
CA PHE A 38 0.09 -9.53 -3.78
C PHE A 38 -0.70 -8.56 -4.64
N SER A 39 -1.58 -7.79 -4.01
CA SER A 39 -2.24 -6.66 -4.65
C SER A 39 -2.33 -5.49 -3.69
N ILE A 40 -2.27 -4.28 -4.22
CA ILE A 40 -2.52 -3.04 -3.50
C ILE A 40 -3.82 -2.40 -3.98
N THR A 41 -4.58 -1.81 -3.05
CA THR A 41 -5.84 -1.11 -3.32
C THR A 41 -5.81 0.26 -2.66
N ASP A 42 -6.19 1.31 -3.40
CA ASP A 42 -6.49 2.65 -2.87
C ASP A 42 -7.82 2.62 -2.11
N LEU A 43 -7.85 3.11 -0.87
CA LEU A 43 -9.03 3.14 -0.01
C LEU A 43 -9.78 4.48 -0.11
N ASP A 44 -9.97 4.96 -1.35
CA ASP A 44 -10.48 6.29 -1.67
C ASP A 44 -9.71 7.41 -0.95
N SER A 45 -8.39 7.37 -1.11
CA SER A 45 -7.51 8.34 -0.47
C SER A 45 -7.56 9.72 -1.15
N GLY A 46 -7.11 10.76 -0.44
CA GLY A 46 -7.08 12.11 -0.98
C GLY A 46 -6.02 12.33 -2.06
N ASN A 47 -4.85 11.68 -1.91
CA ASN A 47 -3.70 11.87 -2.80
C ASN A 47 -3.43 10.68 -3.74
N ARG A 48 -4.37 9.72 -3.81
CA ARG A 48 -4.30 8.50 -4.62
C ARG A 48 -3.07 7.64 -4.35
N VAL A 49 -3.09 6.43 -4.90
CA VAL A 49 -1.96 5.50 -4.86
C VAL A 49 -1.40 5.39 -6.27
N TYR A 50 -0.08 5.39 -6.37
CA TYR A 50 0.62 5.14 -7.62
C TYR A 50 1.49 3.90 -7.49
N VAL A 51 1.55 3.12 -8.57
CA VAL A 51 2.48 2.00 -8.71
C VAL A 51 3.29 2.24 -9.98
N ASN A 52 4.61 2.36 -9.84
CA ASN A 52 5.53 2.69 -10.94
C ASN A 52 5.12 3.96 -11.71
N GLY A 53 4.60 4.96 -11.00
CA GLY A 53 4.14 6.24 -11.57
C GLY A 53 2.75 6.21 -12.21
N GLU A 54 2.07 5.06 -12.24
CA GLU A 54 0.69 4.97 -12.73
C GLU A 54 -0.32 5.04 -11.58
N GLU A 55 -1.34 5.89 -11.71
CA GLU A 55 -2.43 5.98 -10.72
C GLU A 55 -3.28 4.71 -10.75
N ILE A 56 -3.56 4.16 -9.56
CA ILE A 56 -4.33 2.92 -9.43
C ILE A 56 -5.49 3.09 -8.47
N THR A 57 -6.59 2.38 -8.74
CA THR A 57 -7.56 2.01 -7.71
C THR A 57 -7.19 0.66 -7.11
N GLN A 58 -6.74 -0.28 -7.95
CA GLN A 58 -6.22 -1.57 -7.53
C GLN A 58 -5.19 -2.06 -8.55
N ALA A 59 -4.09 -2.65 -8.08
CA ALA A 59 -3.07 -3.25 -8.93
C ALA A 59 -2.49 -4.51 -8.29
N SER A 60 -2.00 -5.42 -9.14
CA SER A 60 -1.09 -6.49 -8.69
C SER A 60 0.24 -5.86 -8.30
N LEU A 61 0.88 -6.39 -7.26
CA LEU A 61 2.13 -5.89 -6.74
C LEU A 61 3.22 -6.95 -6.91
N GLN A 62 4.35 -6.56 -7.47
CA GLN A 62 5.51 -7.41 -7.75
C GLN A 62 6.74 -6.89 -7.02
N VAL A 63 7.67 -7.79 -6.69
CA VAL A 63 8.95 -7.41 -6.07
C VAL A 63 9.68 -6.42 -6.97
N GLY A 64 10.14 -5.32 -6.38
CA GLY A 64 10.77 -4.20 -7.06
C GLY A 64 9.83 -3.08 -7.47
N ASP A 65 8.50 -3.27 -7.38
CA ASP A 65 7.55 -2.19 -7.69
C ASP A 65 7.73 -1.01 -6.73
N VAL A 66 7.74 0.19 -7.31
CA VAL A 66 7.75 1.44 -6.54
C VAL A 66 6.32 1.85 -6.28
N VAL A 67 5.98 2.03 -5.01
CA VAL A 67 4.65 2.44 -4.56
C VAL A 67 4.73 3.82 -3.96
N GLU A 68 3.81 4.69 -4.38
CA GLU A 68 3.66 6.04 -3.85
C GLU A 68 2.29 6.16 -3.18
N VAL A 69 2.30 6.65 -1.95
CA VAL A 69 1.12 6.86 -1.10
C VAL A 69 1.20 8.28 -0.57
N GLY A 70 0.49 9.21 -1.23
CA GLY A 70 0.77 10.64 -1.05
C GLY A 70 2.23 10.97 -1.42
N GLU A 71 2.93 11.73 -0.57
CA GLU A 71 4.35 12.09 -0.77
C GLU A 71 5.33 11.03 -0.23
N VAL A 72 4.83 9.87 0.20
CA VAL A 72 5.68 8.79 0.72
C VAL A 72 5.87 7.73 -0.37
N THR A 73 7.12 7.44 -0.69
CA THR A 73 7.51 6.42 -1.67
C THR A 73 8.24 5.27 -0.99
N PHE A 74 7.93 4.04 -1.37
CA PHE A 74 8.63 2.84 -0.93
C PHE A 74 8.68 1.78 -2.04
N THR A 75 9.62 0.84 -1.94
CA THR A 75 9.72 -0.29 -2.85
C THR A 75 9.12 -1.53 -2.19
N PHE A 76 8.32 -2.28 -2.93
CA PHE A 76 7.81 -3.56 -2.46
C PHE A 76 8.88 -4.65 -2.62
N ASP A 77 9.19 -5.35 -1.53
CA ASP A 77 10.14 -6.46 -1.54
C ASP A 77 9.60 -7.62 -0.68
N LEU A 78 10.03 -8.83 -0.99
CA LEU A 78 9.79 -10.04 -0.22
C LEU A 78 11.14 -10.48 0.36
N GLU A 79 11.49 -9.94 1.53
CA GLU A 79 12.62 -10.49 2.28
C GLU A 79 12.32 -11.95 2.66
N ALA A 80 13.30 -12.82 2.43
CA ALA A 80 13.26 -14.25 2.74
C ALA A 80 13.62 -14.54 4.21
#